data_AF-A0A1S2KBL1-F1
#
_entry.id   AF-A0A1S2KBL1-F1
#
_cell.length_a   1.000
_cell.length_b   1.000
_cell.length_c   1.000
_cell.angle_alpha   90.00
_cell.angle_beta   90.00
_cell.angle_gamma   90.00
#
_symmetry.space_group_name_H-M   'P 1'
#
loop_
_entity.id
_entity.type
_entity.pdbx_description
1 polymer ?
#
loop_
_entity_poly.entity_id
_entity_poly.type
_entity_poly.pdbx_seq_one_letter_code
_entity_poly.pdbx_strand_id
1 'polypeptide(L)'
;MILPGSGLAILPCPSPAGPALGVRILAPEEACDYEYVAARLVRIELMLGAVAVALHRLAFVAVPAGAGRRGGRMGMLDPAFAELTARALRGRPGFHGVTAGGTHVSWGEPVPAGMDADARRQFFGLRRWPREQRLLACQREVLHA
;
A
#
# COMPACT_ATOMS: atom_id res chain seq x y z
N MET A 1 12.91 14.43 68.99
CA MET A 1 12.14 13.53 68.10
C MET A 1 11.98 14.27 66.78
N ILE A 2 12.83 13.96 65.78
CA ILE A 2 12.95 14.69 64.51
C ILE A 2 12.51 13.73 63.41
N LEU A 3 11.48 14.10 62.64
CA LEU A 3 11.00 13.32 61.49
C LEU A 3 11.81 13.69 60.23
N PRO A 4 12.11 12.72 59.33
CA PRO A 4 13.00 12.92 58.20
C PRO A 4 12.28 13.53 56.99
N GLY A 5 13.09 14.17 56.13
CA GLY A 5 12.67 14.99 55.01
C GLY A 5 11.97 14.24 53.88
N SER A 6 10.99 14.93 53.31
CA SER A 6 10.26 14.54 52.11
C SER A 6 11.20 14.56 50.89
N GLY A 7 11.53 13.37 50.39
CA GLY A 7 12.13 13.21 49.07
C GLY A 7 11.10 13.53 47.99
N LEU A 8 11.26 14.65 47.31
CA LEU A 8 10.53 14.96 46.08
C LEU A 8 10.98 13.96 45.01
N ALA A 9 10.13 12.98 44.73
CA ALA A 9 10.28 12.11 43.57
C ALA A 9 10.12 12.97 42.31
N ILE A 10 11.22 13.18 41.58
CA ILE A 10 11.20 13.74 40.24
C ILE A 10 10.55 12.68 39.35
N LEU A 11 9.26 12.82 39.09
CA LEU A 11 8.59 12.02 38.08
C LEU A 11 9.25 12.33 36.72
N PRO A 12 9.77 11.34 35.98
CA PRO A 12 10.24 11.59 34.64
C PRO A 12 9.07 12.13 33.81
N CYS A 13 9.21 13.35 33.29
CA CYS A 13 8.28 13.87 32.30
C CYS A 13 8.19 12.83 31.17
N PRO A 14 6.98 12.41 30.76
CA PRO A 14 6.85 11.64 29.54
C PRO A 14 7.38 12.54 28.42
N SER A 15 8.57 12.22 27.92
CA SER A 15 9.09 12.79 26.69
C SER A 15 7.98 12.65 25.65
N PRO A 16 7.57 13.71 24.93
CA PRO A 16 6.60 13.56 23.87
C PRO A 16 7.23 12.61 22.87
N ALA A 17 6.80 11.35 22.90
CA ALA A 17 7.20 10.36 21.92
C ALA A 17 6.95 11.02 20.57
N GLY A 18 8.02 11.25 19.79
CA GLY A 18 7.88 11.74 18.42
C GLY A 18 6.79 10.93 17.73
N PRO A 19 5.98 11.53 16.83
CA PRO A 19 4.79 10.89 16.30
C PRO A 19 5.14 9.47 15.87
N ALA A 20 4.56 8.48 16.56
CA ALA A 20 4.90 7.09 16.38
C ALA A 20 4.84 6.79 14.87
N LEU A 21 5.99 6.40 14.30
CA LEU A 21 6.08 5.99 12.90
C LEU A 21 5.05 4.89 12.68
N GLY A 22 3.95 5.26 12.02
CA GLY A 22 2.74 4.47 12.02
C GLY A 22 2.05 4.52 10.66
N VAL A 23 1.35 3.45 10.35
CA VAL A 23 0.48 3.34 9.18
C VAL A 23 -0.88 3.89 9.56
N ARG A 24 -1.42 4.80 8.75
CA ARG A 24 -2.80 5.27 8.88
C ARG A 24 -3.61 4.82 7.67
N ILE A 25 -4.84 4.41 7.91
CA ILE A 25 -5.82 4.15 6.85
C ILE A 25 -6.67 5.40 6.68
N LEU A 26 -6.72 5.92 5.46
CA LEU A 26 -7.50 7.10 5.09
C LEU A 26 -8.50 6.74 3.97
N ALA A 27 -9.34 7.71 3.61
CA ALA A 27 -10.19 7.62 2.42
C ALA A 27 -9.31 7.43 1.17
N PRO A 28 -9.72 6.60 0.18
CA PRO A 28 -8.88 6.32 -0.97
C PRO A 28 -8.52 7.56 -1.79
N GLU A 29 -9.37 8.58 -1.83
CA GLU A 29 -9.16 9.85 -2.52
C GLU A 29 -7.97 10.66 -1.98
N GLU A 30 -7.53 10.38 -0.74
CA GLU A 30 -6.34 10.99 -0.14
C GLU A 30 -5.03 10.40 -0.70
N ALA A 31 -5.10 9.30 -1.46
CA ALA A 31 -3.92 8.70 -2.08
C ALA A 31 -3.43 9.53 -3.26
N CYS A 32 -2.13 9.80 -3.33
CA CYS A 32 -1.55 10.59 -4.42
C CYS A 32 -1.61 9.87 -5.77
N ASP A 33 -1.79 8.56 -5.77
CA ASP A 33 -1.94 7.71 -6.96
C ASP A 33 -3.40 7.29 -7.23
N TYR A 34 -4.39 7.87 -6.55
CA TYR A 34 -5.81 7.51 -6.69
C TYR A 34 -6.28 7.55 -8.15
N GLU A 35 -6.18 8.73 -8.79
CA GLU A 35 -6.64 8.94 -10.16
C GLU A 35 -5.89 8.04 -11.16
N TYR A 36 -4.59 7.87 -10.92
CA TYR A 36 -3.75 7.02 -11.74
C TYR A 36 -4.19 5.56 -11.70
N VAL A 37 -4.50 5.04 -10.52
CA VAL A 37 -4.96 3.67 -10.35
C VAL A 37 -6.39 3.51 -10.87
N ALA A 38 -7.29 4.44 -10.57
CA ALA A 38 -8.68 4.43 -11.02
C ALA A 38 -8.79 4.33 -12.55
N ALA A 39 -8.02 5.16 -13.28
CA ALA A 39 -7.99 5.15 -14.74
C ALA A 39 -7.50 3.81 -15.34
N ARG A 40 -6.73 3.03 -14.57
CA ARG A 40 -6.11 1.78 -15.03
C ARG A 40 -6.88 0.54 -14.63
N LEU A 41 -7.87 0.62 -13.75
CA LEU A 41 -8.69 -0.52 -13.37
C LEU A 41 -9.67 -0.89 -14.50
N VAL A 42 -9.87 -2.19 -14.71
CA VAL A 42 -10.94 -2.69 -15.59
C VAL A 42 -12.32 -2.40 -14.97
N ARG A 43 -12.41 -2.48 -13.64
CA ARG A 43 -13.61 -2.21 -12.84
C ARG A 43 -13.33 -1.06 -11.88
N ILE A 44 -13.84 0.12 -12.18
CA ILE A 44 -13.63 1.32 -11.36
C ILE A 44 -14.37 1.24 -10.01
N GLU A 45 -15.43 0.42 -9.94
CA GLU A 45 -16.24 0.21 -8.74
C GLU A 45 -15.43 -0.39 -7.58
N LEU A 46 -14.28 -1.00 -7.87
CA LEU A 46 -13.32 -1.46 -6.85
C LEU A 46 -12.74 -0.33 -6.01
N MET A 47 -12.78 0.91 -6.49
CA MET A 47 -12.34 2.09 -5.72
C MET A 47 -13.25 2.37 -4.53
N LEU A 48 -14.51 1.93 -4.54
CA LEU A 48 -15.43 2.07 -3.40
C LEU A 48 -14.97 1.31 -2.15
N GLY A 49 -14.23 0.21 -2.34
CA GLY A 49 -13.63 -0.57 -1.25
C GLY A 49 -12.13 -0.31 -1.04
N ALA A 50 -11.54 0.57 -1.85
CA ALA A 50 -10.13 0.92 -1.75
C ALA A 50 -9.85 1.77 -0.51
N VAL A 51 -8.60 1.80 -0.11
CA VAL A 51 -8.12 2.69 0.97
C VAL A 51 -6.80 3.29 0.63
N ALA A 52 -6.57 4.50 1.13
CA ALA A 52 -5.25 5.10 1.13
C ALA A 52 -4.47 4.61 2.35
N VAL A 53 -3.32 4.01 2.11
CA VAL A 53 -2.36 3.61 3.15
C VAL A 53 -1.34 4.74 3.27
N ALA A 54 -1.48 5.53 4.33
CA ALA A 54 -0.60 6.66 4.61
C ALA A 54 0.60 6.21 5.43
N LEU A 55 1.77 6.42 4.84
CA LEU A 55 3.09 6.25 5.45
C LEU A 55 3.70 7.63 5.58
N HIS A 56 3.71 8.17 6.79
CA HIS A 56 4.16 9.53 7.04
C HIS A 56 3.36 10.58 6.22
N ARG A 57 3.99 11.22 5.22
CA ARG A 57 3.41 12.31 4.40
C ARG A 57 2.82 11.86 3.07
N LEU A 58 3.01 10.60 2.68
CA LEU A 58 2.53 10.07 1.41
C LEU A 58 1.52 8.96 1.67
N ALA A 59 0.45 8.95 0.89
CA ALA A 59 -0.55 7.91 0.93
C ALA A 59 -0.70 7.28 -0.45
N PHE A 60 -0.75 5.94 -0.47
CA PHE A 60 -0.88 5.15 -1.68
C PHE A 60 -2.11 4.28 -1.62
N VAL A 61 -2.80 4.11 -2.73
CA VAL A 61 -4.05 3.37 -2.76
C VAL A 61 -3.80 1.86 -2.73
N ALA A 62 -4.43 1.19 -1.78
CA ALA A 62 -4.57 -0.26 -1.76
C ALA A 62 -5.97 -0.61 -2.28
N VAL A 63 -6.03 -1.33 -3.40
CA VAL A 63 -7.28 -1.74 -4.04
C VAL A 63 -7.64 -3.18 -3.63
N PRO A 64 -8.86 -3.43 -3.11
CA PRO A 64 -9.29 -4.77 -2.71
C PRO A 64 -9.29 -5.75 -3.89
N ALA A 65 -9.20 -7.04 -3.58
CA ALA A 65 -9.57 -8.10 -4.50
C ALA A 65 -11.10 -8.23 -4.60
N GLY A 66 -11.60 -8.69 -5.74
CA GLY A 66 -13.02 -8.76 -6.09
C GLY A 66 -13.27 -8.35 -7.54
N ALA A 67 -14.48 -8.58 -8.05
CA ALA A 67 -14.94 -8.15 -9.38
C ALA A 67 -13.95 -8.45 -10.54
N GLY A 68 -13.27 -9.60 -10.49
CA GLY A 68 -12.27 -10.02 -11.50
C GLY A 68 -10.82 -9.67 -11.18
N ARG A 69 -10.56 -8.87 -10.14
CA ARG A 69 -9.22 -8.65 -9.56
C ARG A 69 -8.94 -9.70 -8.49
N ARG A 70 -7.88 -10.48 -8.65
CA ARG A 70 -7.58 -11.65 -7.81
C ARG A 70 -6.75 -11.37 -6.57
N GLY A 71 -6.03 -10.27 -6.52
CA GLY A 71 -5.17 -9.93 -5.39
C GLY A 71 -4.48 -8.61 -5.61
N GLY A 72 -3.51 -8.25 -4.78
CA GLY A 72 -2.75 -7.02 -4.88
C GLY A 72 -1.39 -7.11 -4.22
N ARG A 73 -0.54 -6.13 -4.56
CA ARG A 73 0.78 -5.98 -3.98
C ARG A 73 1.10 -4.50 -3.82
N MET A 74 1.68 -4.13 -2.69
CA MET A 74 2.16 -2.78 -2.40
C MET A 74 3.61 -2.87 -1.92
N GLY A 75 4.48 -2.07 -2.52
CA GLY A 75 5.87 -1.93 -2.10
C GLY A 75 5.98 -0.89 -0.97
N MET A 76 6.88 -1.14 -0.03
CA MET A 76 7.16 -0.32 1.12
C MET A 76 8.63 0.07 1.13
N LEU A 77 8.96 1.14 1.86
CA LEU A 77 10.35 1.56 2.04
C LEU A 77 11.10 0.66 3.01
N ASP A 78 10.41 0.09 4.00
CA ASP A 78 11.00 -0.69 5.08
C ASP A 78 10.11 -1.91 5.45
N PRO A 79 10.69 -3.06 5.85
CA PRO A 79 9.92 -4.23 6.26
C PRO A 79 8.97 -4.00 7.43
N ALA A 80 9.30 -3.13 8.39
CA ALA A 80 8.41 -2.81 9.50
C ALA A 80 7.13 -2.11 9.01
N PHE A 81 7.22 -1.25 7.99
CA PHE A 81 6.04 -0.65 7.38
C PHE A 81 5.20 -1.66 6.60
N ALA A 82 5.83 -2.67 5.99
CA ALA A 82 5.10 -3.76 5.37
C ALA A 82 4.29 -4.55 6.39
N GLU A 83 4.88 -4.89 7.54
CA GLU A 83 4.16 -5.58 8.62
C GLU A 83 3.02 -4.73 9.20
N LEU A 84 3.26 -3.45 9.47
CA LEU A 84 2.24 -2.54 9.97
C LEU A 84 1.08 -2.38 8.97
N THR A 85 1.39 -2.28 7.68
CA THR A 85 0.36 -2.17 6.64
C THR A 85 -0.40 -3.46 6.49
N ALA A 86 0.28 -4.62 6.49
CA ALA A 86 -0.38 -5.92 6.46
C ALA A 86 -1.36 -6.06 7.63
N ARG A 87 -0.94 -5.64 8.83
CA ARG A 87 -1.83 -5.61 10.01
C ARG A 87 -3.03 -4.69 9.81
N ALA A 88 -2.84 -3.51 9.23
CA ALA A 88 -3.91 -2.55 8.99
C ALA A 88 -4.92 -3.01 7.92
N LEU A 89 -4.49 -3.82 6.95
CA LEU A 89 -5.35 -4.35 5.88
C LEU A 89 -6.09 -5.64 6.27
N ARG A 90 -5.56 -6.42 7.23
CA ARG A 90 -6.20 -7.69 7.66
C ARG A 90 -7.62 -7.46 8.18
N GLY A 91 -8.53 -8.36 7.76
CA GLY A 91 -9.94 -8.32 8.16
C GLY A 91 -10.80 -7.32 7.40
N ARG A 92 -10.22 -6.49 6.52
CA ARG A 92 -10.99 -5.56 5.69
C ARG A 92 -11.60 -6.30 4.49
N PRO A 93 -12.85 -5.99 4.10
CA PRO A 93 -13.49 -6.60 2.92
C PRO A 93 -12.62 -6.47 1.67
N GLY A 94 -12.43 -7.59 0.96
CA GLY A 94 -11.59 -7.64 -0.24
C GLY A 94 -10.08 -7.72 0.00
N PHE A 95 -9.60 -7.63 1.25
CA PHE A 95 -8.20 -7.84 1.63
C PHE A 95 -8.04 -9.17 2.37
N HIS A 96 -8.30 -10.28 1.68
CA HIS A 96 -8.08 -11.63 2.22
C HIS A 96 -6.62 -12.08 2.02
N GLY A 97 -6.14 -13.03 2.82
CA GLY A 97 -4.80 -13.60 2.63
C GLY A 97 -3.65 -12.59 2.74
N VAL A 98 -3.79 -11.54 3.56
CA VAL A 98 -2.80 -10.47 3.65
C VAL A 98 -1.50 -10.96 4.30
N THR A 99 -0.40 -10.86 3.56
CA THR A 99 0.95 -11.24 3.98
C THR A 99 1.92 -10.08 3.79
N ALA A 100 2.93 -10.02 4.66
CA ALA A 100 4.11 -9.17 4.48
C ALA A 100 5.32 -10.06 4.21
N GLY A 101 6.23 -9.59 3.36
CA GLY A 101 7.45 -10.30 3.00
C GLY A 101 8.52 -9.32 2.52
N GLY A 102 9.60 -9.19 3.29
CA GLY A 102 10.59 -8.14 3.09
C GLY A 102 9.91 -6.77 3.09
N THR A 103 10.11 -5.99 2.03
CA THR A 103 9.52 -4.66 1.86
C THR A 103 8.17 -4.66 1.13
N HIS A 104 7.46 -5.79 1.06
CA HIS A 104 6.21 -5.87 0.30
C HIS A 104 5.06 -6.39 1.13
N VAL A 105 3.87 -5.87 0.84
CA VAL A 105 2.60 -6.41 1.30
C VAL A 105 1.87 -6.99 0.12
N SER A 106 1.30 -8.18 0.27
CA SER A 106 0.43 -8.82 -0.72
C SER A 106 -0.87 -9.26 -0.10
N TRP A 107 -1.92 -9.33 -0.91
CA TRP A 107 -3.23 -9.83 -0.51
C TRP A 107 -3.92 -10.51 -1.70
N GLY A 108 -4.95 -11.28 -1.39
CA GLY A 108 -5.72 -12.05 -2.35
C GLY A 108 -5.08 -13.40 -2.68
N GLU A 109 -5.36 -13.88 -3.89
CA GLU A 109 -4.78 -15.10 -4.42
C GLU A 109 -3.26 -14.95 -4.66
N PRO A 110 -2.46 -16.01 -4.44
CA PRO A 110 -1.04 -15.98 -4.76
C PRO A 110 -0.83 -15.88 -6.28
N VAL A 111 0.12 -15.03 -6.69
CA VAL A 111 0.45 -14.84 -8.11
C VAL A 111 1.15 -16.10 -8.64
N PRO A 112 0.63 -16.75 -9.71
CA PRO A 112 1.30 -17.90 -10.33
C PRO A 112 2.70 -17.55 -10.86
N ALA A 113 3.65 -18.46 -10.63
CA ALA A 113 5.00 -18.34 -11.19
C ALA A 113 4.97 -18.42 -12.73
N GLY A 114 5.92 -17.76 -13.40
CA GLY A 114 6.03 -17.80 -14.86
C GLY A 114 4.96 -17.03 -15.64
N MET A 115 4.04 -16.33 -14.96
CA MET A 115 3.01 -15.53 -15.62
C MET A 115 3.61 -14.34 -16.39
N ASP A 116 3.22 -14.20 -17.66
CA ASP A 116 3.60 -13.06 -18.49
C ASP A 116 3.01 -11.72 -17.99
N ALA A 117 3.50 -10.61 -18.52
CA ALA A 117 3.11 -9.28 -18.07
C ALA A 117 1.62 -8.93 -18.28
N ASP A 118 0.99 -9.44 -19.35
CA ASP A 118 -0.40 -9.15 -19.68
C ASP A 118 -1.37 -10.03 -18.90
N ALA A 119 -1.01 -11.30 -18.68
CA ALA A 119 -1.71 -12.18 -17.74
C ALA A 119 -1.60 -11.63 -16.31
N ARG A 120 -0.43 -11.13 -15.90
CA ARG A 120 -0.24 -10.50 -14.59
C ARG A 120 -1.08 -9.24 -14.41
N ARG A 121 -1.22 -8.41 -15.46
CA ARG A 121 -2.13 -7.26 -15.43
C ARG A 121 -3.59 -7.67 -15.23
N GLN A 122 -4.05 -8.67 -15.98
CA GLN A 122 -5.41 -9.19 -15.85
C GLN A 122 -5.67 -9.77 -14.46
N PHE A 123 -4.71 -10.52 -13.91
CA PHE A 123 -4.76 -11.02 -12.54
C PHE A 123 -5.01 -9.89 -11.52
N PHE A 124 -4.34 -8.76 -11.72
CA PHE A 124 -4.51 -7.57 -10.88
C PHE A 124 -5.70 -6.67 -11.30
N GLY A 125 -6.55 -7.08 -12.23
CA GLY A 125 -7.71 -6.30 -12.68
C GLY A 125 -7.33 -5.00 -13.39
N LEU A 126 -6.11 -4.91 -13.94
CA LEU A 126 -5.61 -3.76 -14.66
C LEU A 126 -5.91 -3.87 -16.16
N ARG A 127 -6.28 -2.75 -16.78
CA ARG A 127 -6.44 -2.63 -18.23
C ARG A 127 -5.14 -3.01 -18.92
N ARG A 128 -5.26 -3.65 -20.09
CA ARG A 128 -4.12 -3.87 -20.96
C ARG A 128 -3.62 -2.52 -21.46
N TRP A 129 -2.31 -2.36 -21.50
CA TRP A 129 -1.71 -1.23 -22.19
C TRP A 129 -1.91 -1.44 -23.71
N PRO A 130 -2.30 -0.44 -24.50
CA PRO A 130 -2.35 -0.59 -25.95
C PRO A 130 -0.97 -1.02 -26.47
N ARG A 131 -0.89 -2.15 -27.19
CA ARG A 131 0.39 -2.67 -27.72
C ARG A 131 1.11 -1.63 -28.60
N GLU A 132 0.37 -0.72 -29.22
CA GLU A 132 0.87 0.35 -30.10
C GLU A 132 1.73 1.41 -29.37
N GLN A 133 1.46 1.68 -28.09
CA GLN A 133 2.28 2.63 -27.32
C GLN A 133 3.65 2.06 -26.89
N ARG A 134 3.82 0.73 -26.89
CA ARG A 134 5.15 0.10 -26.69
C ARG A 134 6.07 0.34 -27.88
N LEU A 135 5.54 0.32 -29.11
CA LEU A 135 6.31 0.59 -30.32
C LEU A 135 6.70 2.07 -30.40
N LEU A 136 5.80 2.99 -30.04
CA LEU A 136 6.10 4.43 -30.04
C LEU A 136 7.10 4.84 -28.94
N ALA A 137 7.07 4.20 -27.77
CA ALA A 137 8.06 4.45 -26.72
C ALA A 137 9.46 3.94 -27.12
N CYS A 138 9.56 2.72 -27.69
CA CYS A 138 10.82 2.21 -28.23
C CYS A 138 11.32 3.03 -29.44
N GLN A 139 10.45 3.49 -30.34
CA GLN A 139 10.86 4.32 -31.47
C GLN A 139 11.40 5.69 -31.04
N ARG A 140 10.89 6.27 -29.95
CA ARG A 140 11.40 7.53 -29.40
C ARG A 140 12.79 7.41 -28.79
N GLU A 141 13.16 6.26 -28.24
CA GLU A 141 14.52 6.01 -27.73
C GLU A 141 15.54 5.80 -28.85
N VAL A 142 15.11 5.28 -30.02
CA VAL A 142 16.00 5.05 -31.18
C VAL A 142 16.20 6.32 -32.02
N LEU A 143 15.27 7.27 -32.01
CA LEU A 143 15.36 8.51 -32.79
C LEU A 143 16.12 9.66 -32.08
N HIS A 144 16.57 9.45 -30.83
CA HIS A 144 17.30 10.44 -30.03
C HIS A 144 18.65 9.92 -29.49
N ALA A 145 19.17 8.82 -30.02
CA ALA A 145 20.52 8.31 -29.81
C ALA A 145 21.35 8.49 -31.08
#